data_AF-A0A8K0G4W7-F1
#
_entry.id   AF-A0A8K0G4W7-F1
#
_cell.length_a   1.000
_cell.length_b   1.000
_cell.length_c   1.000
_cell.angle_alpha   90.00
_cell.angle_beta   90.00
_cell.angle_gamma   90.00
#
_symmetry.space_group_name_H-M   'P 1'
#
loop_
_entity.id
_entity.type
_entity.pdbx_description
1 polymer ?
#
loop_
_entity_poly.entity_id
_entity_poly.type
_entity_poly.pdbx_seq_one_letter_code
_entity_poly.pdbx_strand_id
1 'polypeptide(L)' 'DLKKIIEDSKDGVILFSLGTNVRSDQISLKSRQALLKAFSKLPQTVLWKFESDNIEELPKNVFIKKWLPQNDIL' A
#
# COMPACT_ATOMS: atom_id res chain seq x y z
N ASP A 1 -9.18 -8.56 -8.64
CA ASP A 1 -8.66 -7.21 -8.35
C ASP A 1 -7.17 -7.18 -8.08
N LEU A 2 -6.67 -7.81 -7.01
CA LEU A 2 -5.23 -7.79 -6.68
C LEU A 2 -4.34 -8.31 -7.82
N LYS A 3 -4.69 -9.46 -8.39
CA LYS A 3 -4.00 -10.04 -9.56
C LYS A 3 -3.94 -9.06 -10.74
N LYS A 4 -5.04 -8.37 -11.03
CA LYS A 4 -5.12 -7.37 -12.11
C LYS A 4 -4.21 -6.17 -11.82
N ILE A 5 -4.20 -5.66 -10.58
CA ILE A 5 -3.30 -4.57 -10.18
C ILE A 5 -1.84 -4.97 -10.38
N ILE A 6 -1.49 -6.21 -10.06
CA ILE A 6 -0.14 -6.74 -10.24
C ILE A 6 0.20 -6.87 -11.73
N GLU A 7 -0.69 -7.45 -12.53
CA GLU A 7 -0.51 -7.66 -13.97
C GLU A 7 -0.46 -6.34 -14.76
N ASP A 8 -1.23 -5.32 -14.35
CA ASP A 8 -1.27 -4.01 -14.99
C ASP A 8 -0.05 -3.13 -14.62
N SER A 9 0.73 -3.52 -13.60
CA SER A 9 1.88 -2.74 -13.12
C SER A 9 3.12 -2.94 -14.00
N LYS A 10 3.46 -1.93 -14.79
CA LYS A 10 4.59 -1.97 -15.74
C LYS A 10 5.95 -1.92 -15.08
N ASP A 11 6.08 -1.16 -14.00
CA ASP A 11 7.36 -0.91 -13.31
C ASP A 11 7.59 -1.87 -12.12
N GLY A 12 6.73 -2.88 -11.97
CA GLY A 12 6.73 -3.81 -10.84
C GLY A 12 5.88 -3.34 -9.66
N VAL A 13 5.87 -4.12 -8.58
CA VAL A 13 4.99 -3.92 -7.43
C VAL A 13 5.79 -3.90 -6.14
N ILE A 14 5.49 -2.94 -5.27
CA ILE A 14 6.04 -2.84 -3.92
C ILE A 14 4.98 -3.29 -2.93
N LEU A 15 5.24 -4.37 -2.19
CA LEU A 15 4.43 -4.76 -1.04
C LEU A 15 4.94 -4.04 0.22
N PHE A 16 4.11 -3.14 0.78
CA PHE A 16 4.42 -2.44 2.02
C PHE A 16 3.53 -2.95 3.17
N SER A 17 4.17 -3.42 4.24
CA SER A 17 3.49 -3.82 5.48
C SER A 17 4.38 -3.53 6.69
N LEU A 18 3.76 -3.20 7.83
CA LEU A 18 4.44 -2.96 9.10
C LEU A 18 4.46 -4.21 10.01
N GLY A 19 4.15 -5.38 9.44
CA GLY A 19 4.01 -6.62 10.19
C GLY A 19 2.69 -6.76 10.95
N THR A 20 2.68 -7.60 11.98
CA THR A 20 1.51 -7.90 12.82
C THR A 20 1.43 -7.02 14.07
N ASN A 21 2.57 -6.54 14.56
CA ASN A 21 2.67 -5.77 15.81
C ASN A 21 2.32 -4.28 15.64
N VAL A 22 2.36 -3.78 14.40
CA VAL A 22 2.08 -2.38 14.10
C VAL A 22 0.96 -2.32 13.06
N ARG A 23 -0.13 -1.65 13.41
CA ARG A 23 -1.24 -1.40 12.49
C ARG A 23 -0.98 -0.12 11.70
N SER A 24 -1.11 -0.20 10.39
CA SER A 24 -0.90 0.95 9.50
C SER A 24 -1.95 2.03 9.72
N ASP A 25 -3.16 1.67 10.16
CA ASP A 25 -4.23 2.62 10.48
C ASP A 25 -4.03 3.38 11.80
N GLN A 26 -3.11 2.93 12.65
CA GLN A 26 -2.78 3.56 13.94
C GLN A 26 -1.57 4.48 13.88
N ILE A 27 -0.84 4.53 12.75
CA ILE A 27 0.27 5.48 12.60
C ILE A 27 -0.28 6.91 12.55
N SER A 28 0.50 7.86 13.07
CA SER A 28 0.11 9.27 13.08
C SER A 28 -0.23 9.79 11.67
N LEU A 29 -1.16 10.74 11.58
CA LEU A 29 -1.53 11.36 10.30
C LEU A 29 -0.30 11.93 9.57
N LYS A 30 0.63 12.55 10.31
CA LYS A 30 1.89 13.07 9.77
C LYS A 30 2.75 11.98 9.13
N SER A 31 2.92 10.84 9.80
CA SER A 31 3.66 9.70 9.27
C SER A 31 3.00 9.12 8.03
N ARG A 32 1.67 8.99 8.06
CA ARG A 32 0.87 8.52 6.93
C ARG A 32 1.02 9.41 5.70
N GLN A 33 0.88 10.72 5.87
CA GLN A 33 1.06 11.70 4.80
C GLN A 33 2.50 11.69 4.24
N ALA A 34 3.51 11.53 5.10
CA ALA A 34 4.89 11.41 4.65
C ALA A 34 5.11 10.15 3.80
N LEU A 35 4.54 9.01 4.21
CA LEU A 35 4.59 7.76 3.43
C LEU A 35 3.85 7.90 2.10
N LEU A 36 2.62 8.43 2.10
CA LEU A 36 1.85 8.66 0.87
C LEU A 36 2.59 9.57 -0.11
N LYS A 37 3.21 10.65 0.38
CA LYS A 37 4.04 11.55 -0.43
C LYS A 37 5.32 10.90 -0.95
N ALA A 38 5.88 9.94 -0.23
CA ALA A 38 7.02 9.17 -0.70
C ALA A 38 6.57 8.19 -1.79
N PHE A 39 5.49 7.44 -1.55
CA PHE A 39 4.93 6.48 -2.49
C PHE A 39 4.49 7.13 -3.80
N SER A 40 3.91 8.34 -3.75
CA SER A 40 3.47 9.06 -4.96
C SER A 40 4.61 9.43 -5.92
N LYS A 41 5.86 9.38 -5.46
CA LYS A 41 7.05 9.66 -6.29
C LYS A 41 7.66 8.40 -6.91
N LEU A 42 7.20 7.22 -6.51
CA LEU A 42 7.69 5.96 -7.03
C LEU A 42 6.95 5.63 -8.34
N PRO A 43 7.65 5.15 -9.38
CA PRO A 43 7.00 4.67 -10.60
C PRO A 43 6.23 3.36 -10.37
N GLN A 44 6.60 2.57 -9.35
CA GLN A 44 5.95 1.31 -9.03
C GLN A 44 4.54 1.49 -8.46
N THR A 45 3.74 0.43 -8.64
CA THR A 45 2.50 0.25 -7.89
C THR A 45 2.82 -0.18 -6.46
N VAL A 46 2.29 0.53 -5.47
CA VAL A 46 2.45 0.22 -4.04
C VAL A 46 1.18 -0.45 -3.51
N LEU A 47 1.32 -1.70 -3.08
CA LEU A 47 0.30 -2.43 -2.34
C LEU A 47 0.58 -2.25 -0.84
N TRP A 48 -0.28 -1.52 -0.15
CA TRP A 48 -0.13 -1.28 1.29
C TRP A 48 -1.14 -2.10 2.09
N LYS A 49 -0.65 -3.00 2.96
CA LYS A 49 -1.45 -3.62 4.01
C LYS A 49 -1.95 -2.56 5.00
N PHE A 50 -3.24 -2.29 4.99
CA PHE A 50 -3.86 -1.23 5.78
C PHE A 50 -5.21 -1.68 6.34
N GLU A 51 -5.36 -1.63 7.66
CA GLU A 51 -6.45 -2.30 8.39
C GLU A 51 -7.81 -1.55 8.34
N SER A 52 -7.83 -0.33 7.79
CA SER A 52 -9.02 0.52 7.67
C SER A 52 -9.29 0.92 6.21
N ASP A 53 -10.55 1.17 5.86
CA ASP A 53 -10.91 1.69 4.53
C ASP A 53 -10.83 3.23 4.47
N ASN A 54 -10.56 3.88 5.61
CA ASN A 54 -10.66 5.32 5.75
C ASN A 54 -9.28 5.99 5.61
N ILE A 55 -8.82 6.10 4.37
CA ILE A 55 -7.65 6.89 4.01
C ILE A 55 -8.08 7.88 2.92
N GLU A 56 -7.98 9.18 3.24
CA GLU A 56 -8.23 10.23 2.27
C GLU A 56 -6.97 10.45 1.42
N GLU A 57 -7.16 10.86 0.16
CA GLU A 57 -6.08 11.27 -0.76
C GLU A 57 -5.04 10.19 -1.10
N LEU A 58 -5.48 8.98 -1.47
CA LEU A 58 -4.58 7.97 -2.03
C LEU A 58 -3.96 8.43 -3.37
N PRO A 59 -2.62 8.39 -3.50
CA PRO A 59 -1.98 8.55 -4.80
C PRO A 59 -2.44 7.46 -5.77
N LYS A 60 -2.44 7.78 -7.07
CA LYS A 60 -2.92 6.86 -8.13
C LYS A 60 -2.20 5.51 -8.18
N ASN A 61 -0.95 5.47 -7.72
CA ASN A 61 -0.13 4.26 -7.70
C ASN A 61 -0.19 3.50 -6.36
N VAL A 62 -1.03 3.93 -5.40
CA VAL A 62 -1.14 3.28 -4.08
C VAL A 62 -2.50 2.61 -3.95
N PHE A 63 -2.48 1.33 -3.60
CA PHE A 63 -3.68 0.53 -3.33
C PHE A 63 -3.61 -0.04 -1.93
N ILE A 64 -4.71 0.07 -1.18
CA ILE A 64 -4.82 -0.45 0.18
C ILE A 64 -5.64 -1.74 0.23
N LYS A 65 -5.21 -2.68 1.08
CA LYS A 65 -5.98 -3.89 1.41
C LYS A 65 -5.77 -4.25 2.88
N LYS A 66 -6.85 -4.67 3.55
CA LYS A 66 -6.79 -5.18 4.94
C LYS A 66 -5.99 -6.46 5.08
N TRP A 67 -6.04 -7.28 4.04
CA TRP A 67 -5.34 -8.56 3.98
C TRP A 67 -4.70 -8.74 2.60
N LEU A 68 -3.44 -9.16 2.60
CA LEU A 68 -2.66 -9.46 1.41
C LEU A 68 -2.06 -10.85 1.60
N PRO A 69 -2.30 -11.80 0.68
CA PRO A 69 -1.66 -13.11 0.72
C PRO A 69 -0.18 -12.96 0.37
N GLN A 70 0.66 -12.75 1.38
CA GLN A 70 2.08 -12.44 1.16
C GLN A 70 2.81 -13.55 0.39
N ASN A 71 2.43 -14.81 0.58
CA ASN A 71 2.99 -15.97 -0.15
C ASN A 71 2.53 -16.05 -1.62
N ASP A 72 1.42 -15.40 -1.98
CA ASP A 72 0.91 -15.41 -3.36
C ASP A 72 1.42 -14.20 -4.16
N ILE A 73 2.06 -13.23 -3.48
CA ILE A 73 2.56 -11.98 -4.08
C ILE A 73 4.08 -12.01 -4.28
N LEU A 74 4.83 -12.68 -3.38
CA LEU A 74 6.29 -12.84 -3.43
C LEU A 74 6.71 -14.05 -4.27
#